data_AF-A0A3D3P0Y3-F1
#
_entry.id   AF-A0A3D3P0Y3-F1
#
_cell.length_a   1.000
_cell.length_b   1.000
_cell.length_c   1.000
_cell.angle_alpha   90.00
_cell.angle_beta   90.00
_cell.angle_gamma   90.00
#
_symmetry.space_group_name_H-M   'P 1'
#
loop_
_entity.id
_entity.type
_entity.pdbx_description
1 polymer ?
#
loop_
_entity_poly.entity_id
_entity_poly.type
_entity_poly.pdbx_seq_one_letter_code
_entity_poly.pdbx_strand_id
1 'polypeptide(L)'
;DALNPAAVAKIFEAKERPAFDPLIVHLPDKKHLDTVVEVPPEVQKLVIQLIERFWPGPLTLVLPKKPCVPGLVTAGLPSVAVRVSANPIFKRVAQALGRPLAAPSANRFGSISPTS
;
A
#
# COMPACT_ATOMS: atom_id res chain seq x y z
N ASP A 1 -6.24 5.47 -6.36
CA ASP A 1 -7.05 5.11 -5.18
C ASP A 1 -7.01 3.59 -5.06
N ALA A 2 -6.51 3.05 -3.93
CA ALA A 2 -6.41 1.61 -3.73
C ALA A 2 -7.77 0.91 -3.56
N LEU A 3 -8.80 1.65 -3.17
CA LEU A 3 -10.14 1.11 -2.91
C LEU A 3 -11.04 1.17 -4.14
N ASN A 4 -10.56 1.72 -5.26
CA ASN A 4 -11.25 1.79 -6.53
C ASN A 4 -10.65 0.78 -7.52
N PRO A 5 -11.32 -0.37 -7.79
CA PRO A 5 -10.81 -1.38 -8.71
C PRO A 5 -10.48 -0.85 -10.10
N ALA A 6 -11.29 0.06 -10.65
CA ALA A 6 -11.06 0.65 -11.97
C ALA A 6 -9.81 1.54 -11.99
N ALA A 7 -9.51 2.26 -10.89
CA ALA A 7 -8.28 3.03 -10.77
C ALA A 7 -7.06 2.12 -10.63
N VAL A 8 -7.18 1.00 -9.91
CA VAL A 8 -6.10 0.02 -9.75
C VAL A 8 -5.81 -0.70 -11.08
N ALA A 9 -6.84 -1.05 -11.87
CA ALA A 9 -6.66 -1.68 -13.18
C ALA A 9 -5.78 -0.85 -14.12
N LYS A 10 -5.93 0.48 -14.11
CA LYS A 10 -5.10 1.41 -14.90
C LYS A 10 -3.61 1.35 -14.54
N ILE A 11 -3.25 0.98 -13.31
CA ILE A 11 -1.84 0.79 -12.90
C ILE A 11 -1.24 -0.43 -13.60
N PHE A 12 -1.97 -1.55 -13.63
CA PHE A 12 -1.51 -2.77 -14.30
C PHE A 12 -1.40 -2.57 -15.81
N GLU A 13 -2.40 -1.92 -16.41
CA GLU A 13 -2.42 -1.56 -17.83
C GLU A 13 -1.22 -0.66 -18.20
N ALA A 14 -1.02 0.46 -17.49
CA ALA A 14 0.05 1.41 -17.80
C ALA A 14 1.46 0.83 -17.62
N LYS A 15 1.62 -0.16 -16.73
CA LYS A 15 2.92 -0.78 -16.43
C LYS A 15 3.17 -2.07 -17.21
N GLU A 16 2.19 -2.58 -17.95
CA GLU A 16 2.20 -3.94 -18.52
C GLU A 16 2.52 -5.00 -17.44
N ARG A 17 1.99 -4.77 -16.22
CA ARG A 17 2.28 -5.60 -15.04
C ARG A 17 1.30 -6.76 -14.98
N PRO A 18 1.75 -7.99 -14.66
CA PRO A 18 0.84 -9.11 -14.45
C PRO A 18 -0.02 -8.92 -13.20
N ALA A 19 -1.30 -9.32 -13.28
CA ALA A 19 -2.26 -9.19 -12.17
C ALA A 19 -1.94 -10.09 -10.95
N PHE A 20 -1.01 -11.04 -11.09
CA PHE A 20 -0.56 -11.89 -9.98
C PHE A 20 0.49 -11.22 -9.07
N ASP A 21 1.01 -10.04 -9.45
CA ASP A 21 2.03 -9.34 -8.67
C ASP A 21 1.40 -8.18 -7.85
N PRO A 22 1.19 -8.36 -6.53
CA PRO A 22 0.42 -7.44 -5.69
C PRO A 22 1.03 -6.03 -5.63
N LEU A 23 0.23 -5.08 -5.13
CA LEU A 23 0.63 -3.67 -5.00
C LEU A 23 0.77 -3.28 -3.53
N ILE A 24 1.76 -2.44 -3.23
CA ILE A 24 1.89 -1.79 -1.92
C ILE A 24 0.89 -0.64 -1.84
N VAL A 25 0.07 -0.65 -0.79
CA VAL A 25 -0.87 0.40 -0.44
C VAL A 25 -0.19 1.40 0.47
N HIS A 26 -0.07 2.64 0.01
CA HIS A 26 0.46 3.73 0.80
C HIS A 26 -0.66 4.44 1.56
N LEU A 27 -0.47 4.64 2.85
CA LEU A 27 -1.43 5.29 3.73
C LEU A 27 -1.06 6.77 3.95
N PRO A 28 -2.05 7.68 4.08
CA PRO A 28 -1.80 9.09 4.39
C PRO A 28 -1.03 9.29 5.70
N ASP A 29 -1.38 8.50 6.72
CA ASP A 29 -0.71 8.43 8.02
C ASP A 29 -1.02 7.09 8.71
N LYS A 30 -0.41 6.86 9.87
CA LYS A 30 -0.58 5.62 10.65
C LYS A 30 -2.02 5.39 11.15
N LYS A 31 -2.84 6.43 11.29
CA LYS A 31 -4.23 6.31 11.77
C LYS A 31 -5.12 5.65 10.71
N HIS A 32 -4.72 5.72 9.43
CA HIS A 32 -5.44 5.08 8.34
C HIS A 32 -5.18 3.57 8.23
N LEU A 33 -4.33 2.99 9.08
CA LEU A 33 -4.02 1.56 9.07
C LEU A 33 -5.32 0.72 9.13
N ASP A 34 -6.15 1.01 10.12
CA ASP A 34 -7.41 0.28 10.35
C ASP A 34 -8.43 0.46 9.20
N THR A 35 -8.19 1.34 8.22
CA THR A 35 -9.10 1.45 7.06
C THR A 35 -8.97 0.28 6.08
N VAL A 36 -7.84 -0.44 6.09
CA VAL A 36 -7.51 -1.48 5.09
C VAL A 36 -7.01 -2.80 5.65
N VAL A 37 -6.57 -2.86 6.91
CA VAL A 37 -6.04 -4.07 7.53
C VAL A 37 -6.81 -4.47 8.78
N GLU A 38 -6.97 -5.77 8.99
CA GLU A 38 -7.36 -6.38 10.26
C GLU A 38 -6.08 -6.83 10.96
N VAL A 39 -5.70 -6.13 12.03
CA VAL A 39 -4.51 -6.47 12.81
C VAL A 39 -4.87 -7.58 13.80
N PRO A 40 -4.27 -8.78 13.70
CA PRO A 40 -4.56 -9.85 14.65
C PRO A 40 -4.12 -9.46 16.07
N PRO A 41 -4.92 -9.76 17.13
CA PRO A 41 -4.60 -9.41 18.50
C PRO A 41 -3.21 -9.89 18.96
N GLU A 42 -2.79 -11.07 18.50
CA GLU A 42 -1.53 -11.71 18.86
C GLU A 42 -0.28 -10.94 18.37
N VAL A 43 -0.41 -10.15 17.29
CA VAL A 43 0.69 -9.34 16.74
C VAL A 43 0.50 -7.84 16.95
N GLN A 44 -0.63 -7.41 17.53
CA GLN A 44 -0.99 -5.99 17.65
C GLN A 44 0.11 -5.16 18.33
N LYS A 45 0.69 -5.67 19.42
CA LYS A 45 1.79 -4.98 20.15
C LYS A 45 3.02 -4.80 19.25
N LEU A 46 3.42 -5.84 18.53
CA LEU A 46 4.57 -5.79 17.63
C LEU A 46 4.33 -4.80 16.48
N VAL A 47 3.14 -4.85 15.87
CA VAL A 47 2.75 -3.93 14.79
C VAL A 47 2.83 -2.48 15.25
N ILE A 48 2.31 -2.15 16.43
CA ILE A 48 2.39 -0.80 16.98
C ILE A 48 3.85 -0.37 17.18
N GLN A 49 4.69 -1.21 17.78
CA GLN A 49 6.11 -0.90 18.00
C GLN A 49 6.86 -0.64 16.69
N LEU A 50 6.61 -1.46 15.66
CA LEU A 50 7.20 -1.28 14.33
C LEU A 50 6.74 0.02 13.67
N ILE A 51 5.45 0.33 13.75
CA ILE A 51 4.90 1.57 13.19
C ILE A 51 5.48 2.79 13.90
N GLU A 52 5.52 2.80 15.23
CA GLU A 52 6.04 3.93 16.00
C GLU A 52 7.53 4.17 15.74
N ARG A 53 8.30 3.09 15.51
CA ARG A 53 9.73 3.19 15.27
C ARG A 53 10.09 3.55 13.83
N PHE A 54 9.36 3.01 12.84
CA PHE A 54 9.77 3.02 11.45
C PHE A 54 8.82 3.76 10.51
N TRP A 55 7.64 4.20 10.96
CA TRP A 55 6.74 5.03 10.16
C TRP A 55 6.68 6.48 10.66
N PRO A 56 6.70 7.47 9.74
CA PRO A 56 6.92 7.35 8.30
C PRO A 56 8.33 6.85 7.93
N GLY A 57 8.46 5.99 6.93
CA GLY A 57 9.77 5.43 6.58
C GLY A 57 9.75 4.35 5.51
N PRO A 58 10.83 3.56 5.38
CA PRO A 58 10.97 2.51 4.35
C PRO A 58 10.34 1.16 4.72
N LEU A 59 9.72 1.03 5.89
CA LEU A 59 9.11 -0.23 6.30
C LEU A 59 7.75 -0.46 5.62
N THR A 60 7.54 -1.64 5.07
CA THR A 60 6.24 -2.13 4.59
C THR A 60 5.81 -3.31 5.47
N LEU A 61 4.55 -3.32 5.92
CA LEU A 61 3.96 -4.41 6.70
C LEU A 61 3.00 -5.20 5.81
N VAL A 62 3.01 -6.53 5.92
CA VAL A 62 2.03 -7.41 5.27
C VAL A 62 1.11 -7.97 6.35
N LEU A 63 -0.17 -7.65 6.26
CA LEU A 63 -1.18 -7.96 7.30
C LEU A 63 -2.49 -8.43 6.64
N PRO A 64 -3.37 -9.16 7.36
CA PRO A 64 -4.69 -9.51 6.85
C PRO A 64 -5.45 -8.28 6.35
N LYS A 65 -6.05 -8.38 5.16
CA LYS A 65 -6.75 -7.27 4.53
C LYS A 65 -8.21 -7.23 4.97
N LYS A 66 -8.77 -6.03 5.09
CA LYS A 66 -10.22 -5.85 5.20
C LYS A 66 -10.92 -6.16 3.87
N PRO A 67 -12.22 -6.52 3.88
CA PRO A 67 -12.98 -6.80 2.66
C PRO A 67 -13.04 -5.63 1.66
N CYS A 68 -12.90 -4.39 2.14
CA CYS A 68 -12.88 -3.19 1.31
C CYS A 68 -11.69 -3.14 0.35
N VAL A 69 -10.61 -3.90 0.60
CA VAL A 69 -9.43 -3.95 -0.26
C VAL A 69 -9.72 -4.88 -1.45
N PRO A 70 -9.74 -4.36 -2.69
CA PRO A 70 -10.01 -5.16 -3.88
C PRO A 70 -8.99 -6.28 -4.05
N GLY A 71 -9.43 -7.47 -4.48
CA GLY A 71 -8.52 -8.59 -4.75
C GLY A 71 -7.45 -8.27 -5.79
N LEU A 72 -7.71 -7.34 -6.71
CA LEU A 72 -6.74 -6.84 -7.69
C LEU A 72 -5.51 -6.17 -7.05
N VAL A 73 -5.67 -5.56 -5.88
CA VAL A 73 -4.55 -4.97 -5.12
C VAL A 73 -3.66 -6.07 -4.54
N THR A 74 -4.25 -7.18 -4.10
CA THR A 74 -3.58 -8.24 -3.35
C THR A 74 -3.29 -9.48 -4.18
N ALA A 75 -3.51 -9.44 -5.51
CA ALA A 75 -3.43 -10.61 -6.38
C ALA A 75 -4.29 -11.80 -5.88
N GLY A 76 -5.44 -11.50 -5.28
CA GLY A 76 -6.35 -12.48 -4.68
C GLY A 76 -5.93 -13.01 -3.30
N LEU A 77 -4.78 -12.58 -2.77
CA LEU A 77 -4.29 -13.01 -1.45
C LEU A 77 -5.12 -12.41 -0.31
N PRO A 78 -5.17 -13.09 0.86
CA PRO A 78 -5.90 -12.61 2.04
C PRO A 78 -5.19 -11.46 2.77
N SER A 79 -3.97 -11.11 2.39
CA SER A 79 -3.16 -10.07 3.02
C SER A 79 -2.91 -8.88 2.08
N VAL A 80 -2.65 -7.71 2.66
CA VAL A 80 -2.30 -6.48 1.95
C VAL A 80 -0.98 -5.93 2.50
N ALA A 81 -0.14 -5.42 1.59
CA ALA A 81 1.10 -4.73 1.93
C ALA A 81 0.81 -3.23 2.14
N VAL A 82 1.16 -2.68 3.30
CA VAL A 82 0.89 -1.29 3.68
C VAL A 82 2.15 -0.55 4.13
N ARG A 83 2.22 0.76 3.82
CA ARG A 83 3.35 1.63 4.18
C ARG A 83 2.90 3.09 4.38
N VAL A 84 3.57 3.81 5.29
CA VAL A 84 3.54 5.29 5.33
C VAL A 84 4.90 5.82 4.88
N SER A 85 4.95 6.51 3.74
CA SER A 85 6.21 7.01 3.16
C SER A 85 6.73 8.25 3.91
N ALA A 86 8.06 8.30 4.12
CA ALA A 86 8.76 9.48 4.62
C ALA A 86 9.07 10.52 3.53
N ASN A 87 8.85 10.22 2.24
CA ASN A 87 9.09 11.17 1.16
C ASN A 87 8.11 12.37 1.29
N PRO A 88 8.60 13.62 1.38
CA PRO A 88 7.75 14.77 1.70
C PRO A 88 6.74 15.08 0.59
N ILE A 89 7.09 14.86 -0.68
CA ILE A 89 6.20 15.09 -1.82
C ILE A 89 5.12 14.01 -1.83
N PHE A 90 5.51 12.74 -1.76
CA PHE A 90 4.58 11.63 -1.78
C PHE A 90 3.62 11.67 -0.58
N LYS A 91 4.11 12.05 0.60
CA LYS A 91 3.28 12.25 1.79
C LYS A 91 2.20 13.31 1.55
N ARG A 92 2.55 14.46 0.95
CA ARG A 92 1.56 15.51 0.61
C ARG A 92 0.52 15.01 -0.38
N VAL A 93 0.91 14.24 -1.39
CA VAL A 93 -0.03 13.62 -2.35
C VAL A 93 -0.98 12.66 -1.63
N ALA A 94 -0.46 11.76 -0.80
CA ALA A 94 -1.28 10.81 -0.05
C ALA A 94 -2.23 11.51 0.94
N GLN A 95 -1.76 12.56 1.62
CA GLN A 95 -2.57 13.36 2.54
C GLN A 95 -3.64 14.18 1.82
N ALA A 96 -3.32 14.79 0.67
CA ALA A 96 -4.29 15.52 -0.14
C ALA A 96 -5.38 14.61 -0.71
N LEU A 97 -5.02 13.37 -1.07
CA LEU A 97 -5.99 12.35 -1.48
C LEU A 97 -6.86 11.89 -0.29
N GLY A 98 -6.30 11.86 0.93
CA GLY A 98 -7.01 11.46 2.15
C GLY A 98 -7.46 9.99 2.16
N ARG A 99 -6.92 9.16 1.26
CA ARG A 99 -7.33 7.77 1.06
C ARG A 99 -6.12 6.86 0.80
N PRO A 100 -6.24 5.55 1.05
CA PRO A 100 -5.22 4.57 0.69
C PRO A 100 -4.87 4.62 -0.81
N LEU A 101 -3.57 4.65 -1.12
CA LEU A 101 -3.05 4.83 -2.48
C LEU A 101 -2.19 3.63 -2.90
N ALA A 102 -2.68 2.81 -3.82
CA ALA A 102 -1.87 1.76 -4.43
C ALA A 102 -0.80 2.40 -5.31
N ALA A 103 0.48 2.15 -5.01
CA ALA A 103 1.60 2.75 -5.73
C ALA A 103 2.79 1.77 -5.77
N PRO A 104 2.98 1.02 -6.87
CA PRO A 104 4.21 0.29 -7.14
C PRO A 104 5.32 1.27 -7.60
N SER A 105 6.49 0.74 -7.92
CA SER A 105 7.54 1.53 -8.60
C SER A 105 7.03 2.12 -9.92
N ALA A 106 7.50 3.30 -10.33
CA ALA A 106 6.98 4.02 -11.50
C ALA A 106 7.69 3.66 -12.83
N ASN A 107 7.89 2.36 -13.09
CA ASN A 107 8.50 1.84 -14.32
C ASN A 107 7.63 0.76 -14.98
N ARG A 108 7.88 0.43 -16.25
CA ARG A 108 7.32 -0.79 -16.86
C ARG A 108 7.79 -2.03 -16.08
N PHE A 109 6.94 -3.04 -16.01
CA PHE A 109 7.27 -4.29 -15.32
C PHE A 109 8.58 -4.89 -15.89
N GLY A 110 9.45 -5.39 -15.00
CA GLY A 110 10.77 -5.90 -15.38
C GLY A 110 11.87 -4.86 -15.64
N SER A 111 11.54 -3.57 -15.73
CA SER A 111 12.54 -2.49 -15.90
C SER A 111 13.17 -2.04 -14.56
N ILE A 112 14.30 -1.32 -14.64
CA ILE A 112 14.95 -0.71 -13.47
C ILE A 112 13.99 0.29 -12.80
N SER A 113 13.98 0.29 -11.47
CA SER A 113 13.14 1.22 -10.70
C SER A 113 13.65 2.67 -10.84
N PRO A 114 12.77 3.65 -11.04
CA PRO A 114 13.17 5.05 -11.17
C PRO A 114 13.56 5.62 -9.81
N THR A 115 14.58 6.49 -9.79
CA THR A 115 15.09 7.13 -8.57
C THR A 115 15.23 8.65 -8.70
N SER A 116 14.85 9.22 -9.86
CA SER A 116 14.95 10.65 -10.22
C SER A 116 13.72 11.14 -10.95
#